data_AF-Q7VXM3-F1
#
_entry.id   AF-Q7VXM3-F1
#
_cell.length_a   1.000
_cell.length_b   1.000
_cell.length_c   1.000
_cell.angle_alpha   90.00
_cell.angle_beta   90.00
_cell.angle_gamma   90.00
#
_symmetry.space_group_name_H-M   'P 1'
#
loop_
_entity.id
_entity.type
_entity.pdbx_description
1 polymer ?
#
loop_
_entity_poly.entity_id
_entity_poly.type
_entity_poly.pdbx_seq_one_letter_code
_entity_poly.pdbx_strand_id
1 'polypeptide(L)'
;MLQNREGQRVPSVTFPVRENNAWKQVTTDDVFKNKTVVVFSLPGAFTPTCSSTHLPRYNELAPTFFAAGVDSIVCVSVNDTFVMNERAKDQESANVTLLPDGNGEFTDGMGMLVDKKDLGFGKRSWRYAMLVKDGVVEKMFIEPEKEGDPFEVSDADTMLAYVAPQARKPDQVVVFSKPGCPFCVDAKALLKGKGFDPIEIPLDNKVRGRVIGAVSGGDTAPQVFINGKLIGGFDALKAYLA
;
A
#
# COMPACT_ATOMS: atom_id res chain seq x y z
N MET A 1 -18.31 -21.55 -2.70
CA MET A 1 -17.95 -20.82 -3.92
C MET A 1 -17.91 -19.35 -3.58
N LEU A 2 -16.84 -18.67 -3.98
CA LEU A 2 -16.66 -17.23 -3.76
C LEU A 2 -17.77 -16.46 -4.48
N GLN A 3 -18.28 -15.39 -3.86
CA GLN A 3 -19.41 -14.61 -4.40
C GLN A 3 -18.94 -13.26 -4.94
N ASN A 4 -19.27 -12.96 -6.19
CA ASN A 4 -19.15 -11.58 -6.68
C ASN A 4 -20.32 -10.73 -6.14
N ARG A 5 -20.01 -9.62 -5.48
CA ARG A 5 -20.99 -8.70 -4.88
C ARG A 5 -21.10 -7.35 -5.58
N GLU A 6 -20.59 -7.20 -6.80
CA GLU A 6 -20.77 -6.00 -7.62
C GLU A 6 -22.26 -5.61 -7.70
N GLY A 7 -22.54 -4.31 -7.51
CA GLY A 7 -23.89 -3.74 -7.43
C GLY A 7 -24.61 -3.91 -6.10
N GLN A 8 -24.04 -4.63 -5.14
CA GLN A 8 -24.65 -4.85 -3.82
C GLN A 8 -24.03 -3.96 -2.74
N ARG A 9 -24.79 -3.68 -1.68
CA ARG A 9 -24.23 -3.03 -0.49
C ARG A 9 -23.28 -3.99 0.24
N VAL A 10 -22.22 -3.42 0.82
CA VAL A 10 -21.34 -4.13 1.76
C VAL A 10 -22.15 -4.59 2.99
N PRO A 11 -21.74 -5.67 3.67
CA PRO A 11 -22.37 -6.14 4.90
C PRO A 11 -22.43 -5.04 5.95
N SER A 12 -23.51 -4.97 6.73
CA SER A 12 -23.60 -4.08 7.88
C SER A 12 -23.00 -4.77 9.11
N VAL A 13 -21.80 -4.36 9.50
CA VAL A 13 -21.11 -4.86 10.70
C VAL A 13 -20.48 -3.73 11.51
N THR A 14 -20.06 -4.07 12.72
CA THR A 14 -19.32 -3.19 13.64
C THR A 14 -18.00 -3.86 14.04
N PHE A 15 -16.89 -3.19 13.78
CA PHE A 15 -15.53 -3.64 14.10
C PHE A 15 -15.11 -3.12 15.49
N PRO A 16 -14.79 -4.00 16.44
CA PRO A 16 -14.14 -3.61 17.69
C PRO A 16 -12.68 -3.25 17.42
N VAL A 17 -12.35 -1.96 17.54
CA VAL A 17 -10.98 -1.46 17.34
C VAL A 17 -10.41 -0.95 18.66
N ARG A 18 -9.08 -0.99 18.78
CA ARG A 18 -8.35 -0.44 19.91
C ARG A 18 -7.51 0.74 19.46
N GLU A 19 -7.89 1.94 19.87
CA GLU A 19 -7.19 3.19 19.57
C GLU A 19 -6.76 3.84 20.89
N ASN A 20 -5.50 4.26 21.02
CA ASN A 20 -5.00 4.94 22.23
C ASN A 20 -5.31 4.19 23.54
N ASN A 21 -5.17 2.85 23.53
CA ASN A 21 -5.51 1.94 24.62
C ASN A 21 -6.99 1.89 25.04
N ALA A 22 -7.89 2.52 24.29
CA ALA A 22 -9.33 2.49 24.51
C ALA A 22 -10.03 1.62 23.44
N TRP A 23 -11.14 0.99 23.84
CA TRP A 23 -12.04 0.33 22.90
C TRP A 23 -12.89 1.37 22.18
N LYS A 24 -13.04 1.19 20.87
CA LYS A 24 -13.89 1.97 20.01
C LYS A 24 -14.61 1.03 19.06
N GLN A 25 -15.82 1.42 18.66
CA GLN A 25 -16.57 0.73 17.63
C GLN A 25 -16.46 1.53 16.34
N VAL A 26 -16.05 0.87 15.27
CA VAL A 26 -16.06 1.43 13.91
C VAL A 26 -17.10 0.66 13.13
N THR A 27 -18.12 1.34 12.62
CA THR A 27 -19.16 0.72 11.81
C THR A 27 -18.78 0.72 10.34
N THR A 28 -19.41 -0.16 9.56
CA THR A 28 -19.31 -0.12 8.09
C THR A 28 -19.78 1.20 7.49
N ASP A 29 -20.79 1.86 8.07
CA ASP A 29 -21.18 3.22 7.67
C ASP A 29 -20.06 4.24 7.89
N ASP A 30 -19.34 4.19 9.02
CA ASP A 30 -18.20 5.08 9.28
C ASP A 30 -17.10 4.94 8.21
N VAL A 31 -16.93 3.72 7.69
CA VAL A 31 -15.93 3.41 6.67
C VAL A 31 -16.40 3.81 5.27
N PHE A 32 -17.64 3.49 4.89
CA PHE A 32 -18.07 3.49 3.48
C PHE A 32 -19.11 4.53 3.08
N LYS A 33 -19.89 5.06 4.03
CA LYS A 33 -21.00 5.97 3.71
C LYS A 33 -20.49 7.30 3.15
N ASN A 34 -21.09 7.75 2.05
CA ASN A 34 -20.71 8.97 1.32
C ASN A 34 -19.23 9.04 0.92
N LYS A 35 -18.57 7.88 0.74
CA LYS A 35 -17.15 7.78 0.40
C LYS A 35 -16.92 6.84 -0.78
N THR A 36 -15.87 7.10 -1.53
CA THR A 36 -15.24 6.16 -2.47
C THR A 36 -14.06 5.50 -1.76
N VAL A 37 -14.16 4.19 -1.52
CA VAL A 37 -13.19 3.44 -0.72
C VAL A 37 -12.61 2.30 -1.55
N VAL A 38 -11.29 2.23 -1.62
CA VAL A 38 -10.60 1.04 -2.11
C VAL A 38 -10.40 0.09 -0.93
N VAL A 39 -10.83 -1.15 -1.08
CA VAL A 39 -10.66 -2.20 -0.08
C VAL A 39 -9.84 -3.33 -0.67
N PHE A 40 -8.93 -3.90 0.09
CA PHE A 40 -8.33 -5.18 -0.22
C PHE A 40 -8.27 -6.06 1.02
N SER A 41 -8.36 -7.37 0.80
CA SER A 41 -8.37 -8.35 1.88
C SER A 41 -7.20 -9.31 1.79
N LEU A 42 -6.75 -9.74 2.97
CA LEU A 42 -5.61 -10.60 3.17
C LEU A 42 -6.03 -11.88 3.92
N PRO A 43 -5.42 -13.04 3.62
CA PRO A 43 -5.64 -14.26 4.40
C PRO A 43 -5.28 -14.14 5.88
N GLY A 44 -4.32 -13.27 6.22
CA GLY A 44 -3.90 -13.03 7.60
C GLY A 44 -2.78 -12.01 7.68
N ALA A 45 -2.74 -11.25 8.76
CA ALA A 45 -1.58 -10.42 9.10
C ALA A 45 -0.32 -11.28 9.24
N PHE A 46 0.85 -10.70 8.91
CA PHE A 46 2.18 -11.35 8.98
C PHE A 46 2.42 -12.52 8.01
N THR A 47 1.52 -12.78 7.07
CA THR A 47 1.77 -13.74 5.99
C THR A 47 2.67 -13.14 4.89
N PRO A 48 3.51 -13.92 4.19
CA PRO A 48 4.60 -13.40 3.35
C PRO A 48 4.15 -12.41 2.25
N THR A 49 3.25 -12.83 1.35
CA THR A 49 2.79 -12.03 0.19
C THR A 49 2.13 -10.73 0.62
N CYS A 50 1.35 -10.81 1.69
CA CYS A 50 0.68 -9.66 2.29
C CYS A 50 1.66 -8.60 2.79
N SER A 51 2.87 -9.02 3.16
CA SER A 51 3.86 -8.20 3.86
C SER A 51 4.89 -7.57 2.94
N SER A 52 5.30 -8.25 1.89
CA SER A 52 6.37 -7.75 1.01
C SER A 52 5.87 -6.88 -0.15
N THR A 53 4.63 -7.07 -0.60
CA THR A 53 4.17 -6.49 -1.88
C THR A 53 2.80 -5.86 -1.80
N HIS A 54 1.79 -6.58 -1.31
CA HIS A 54 0.40 -6.16 -1.44
C HIS A 54 0.07 -4.88 -0.65
N LEU A 55 0.23 -4.89 0.68
CA LEU A 55 -0.02 -3.70 1.52
C LEU A 55 0.94 -2.53 1.19
N PRO A 56 2.27 -2.75 1.04
CA PRO A 56 3.19 -1.66 0.71
C PRO A 56 2.86 -0.95 -0.60
N ARG A 57 2.46 -1.69 -1.64
CA ARG A 57 2.16 -1.09 -2.94
C ARG A 57 0.89 -0.23 -2.90
N TYR A 58 -0.15 -0.63 -2.16
CA TYR A 58 -1.31 0.23 -1.92
C TYR A 58 -0.93 1.51 -1.18
N ASN A 59 -0.03 1.41 -0.19
CA ASN A 59 0.45 2.58 0.55
C ASN A 59 1.27 3.54 -0.33
N GLU A 60 2.11 3.01 -1.21
CA GLU A 60 2.91 3.77 -2.19
C GLU A 60 2.01 4.49 -3.22
N LEU A 61 0.98 3.82 -3.73
CA LEU A 61 0.06 4.37 -4.72
C LEU A 61 -1.06 5.23 -4.12
N ALA A 62 -1.19 5.29 -2.79
CA ALA A 62 -2.26 6.00 -2.11
C ALA A 62 -2.41 7.47 -2.54
N PRO A 63 -1.33 8.28 -2.69
CA PRO A 63 -1.47 9.65 -3.18
C PRO A 63 -2.14 9.74 -4.56
N THR A 64 -1.84 8.78 -5.46
CA THR A 64 -2.45 8.73 -6.79
C THR A 64 -3.92 8.31 -6.72
N PHE A 65 -4.28 7.36 -5.86
CA PHE A 65 -5.68 7.02 -5.61
C PHE A 65 -6.47 8.21 -5.07
N PHE A 66 -5.91 8.95 -4.10
CA PHE A 66 -6.55 10.12 -3.52
C PHE A 66 -6.72 11.25 -4.54
N ALA A 67 -5.72 11.49 -5.37
CA ALA A 67 -5.83 12.44 -6.49
C ALA A 67 -6.89 12.04 -7.53
N ALA A 68 -7.20 10.74 -7.63
CA ALA A 68 -8.26 10.21 -8.49
C ALA A 68 -9.66 10.18 -7.85
N GLY A 69 -9.81 10.70 -6.62
CA GLY A 69 -11.11 10.81 -5.94
C GLY A 69 -11.46 9.62 -5.03
N VAL A 70 -10.49 8.77 -4.68
CA VAL A 70 -10.65 7.79 -3.59
C VAL A 70 -10.48 8.53 -2.25
N ASP A 71 -11.42 8.36 -1.32
CA ASP A 71 -11.40 9.00 0.00
C ASP A 71 -10.52 8.24 0.99
N SER A 72 -10.48 6.91 0.89
CA SER A 72 -9.67 6.08 1.77
C SER A 72 -9.31 4.73 1.15
N ILE A 73 -8.22 4.14 1.65
CA ILE A 73 -7.80 2.78 1.33
C ILE A 73 -7.87 1.95 2.63
N VAL A 74 -8.50 0.79 2.56
CA VAL A 74 -8.74 -0.10 3.70
C VAL A 74 -8.20 -1.50 3.42
N CYS A 75 -7.42 -2.02 4.37
CA CYS A 75 -6.98 -3.41 4.39
C CYS A 75 -7.82 -4.18 5.42
N VAL A 76 -8.55 -5.20 4.98
CA VAL A 76 -9.36 -6.07 5.86
C VAL A 76 -8.68 -7.42 6.04
N SER A 77 -8.55 -7.87 7.28
CA SER A 77 -8.09 -9.23 7.59
C SER A 77 -8.93 -9.82 8.72
N VAL A 78 -9.11 -11.14 8.69
CA VAL A 78 -9.75 -11.89 9.78
C VAL A 78 -8.73 -12.05 10.92
N ASN A 79 -8.48 -10.95 11.62
CA ASN A 79 -7.59 -10.81 12.76
C ASN A 79 -8.19 -9.78 13.73
N ASP A 80 -7.90 -9.93 15.01
CA ASP A 80 -8.27 -8.94 16.01
C ASP A 80 -7.46 -7.65 15.90
N THR A 81 -7.93 -6.61 16.60
CA THR A 81 -7.32 -5.28 16.57
C THR A 81 -5.89 -5.24 17.12
N PHE A 82 -5.50 -6.14 18.04
CA PHE A 82 -4.14 -6.11 18.58
C PHE A 82 -3.14 -6.51 17.49
N VAL A 83 -3.44 -7.60 16.79
CA VAL A 83 -2.62 -8.07 15.66
C VAL A 83 -2.61 -7.05 14.53
N MET A 84 -3.77 -6.48 14.17
CA MET A 84 -3.85 -5.48 13.09
C MET A 84 -3.15 -4.16 13.44
N ASN A 85 -3.15 -3.75 14.71
CA ASN A 85 -2.43 -2.55 15.15
C ASN A 85 -0.91 -2.73 15.10
N GLU A 86 -0.40 -3.87 15.57
CA GLU A 86 1.04 -4.16 15.45
C GLU A 86 1.45 -4.25 13.98
N ARG A 87 0.59 -4.81 13.15
CA ARG A 87 0.81 -4.83 11.70
C ARG A 87 0.87 -3.43 11.09
N ALA A 88 -0.01 -2.52 11.51
CA ALA A 88 -0.02 -1.14 11.00
C ALA A 88 1.29 -0.40 11.32
N LYS A 89 1.88 -0.67 12.50
CA LYS A 89 3.17 -0.11 12.94
C LYS A 89 4.35 -0.67 12.16
N ASP A 90 4.34 -1.97 11.87
CA ASP A 90 5.45 -2.69 11.22
C ASP A 90 5.68 -2.25 9.76
N GLN A 91 4.62 -1.83 9.04
CA GLN A 91 4.69 -1.64 7.58
C GLN A 91 4.62 -0.19 7.10
N GLU A 92 4.80 0.80 7.99
CA GLU A 92 4.71 2.23 7.64
C GLU A 92 3.46 2.55 6.78
N SER A 93 2.34 1.90 7.10
CA SER A 93 1.08 1.94 6.34
C SER A 93 0.28 3.24 6.54
N ALA A 94 0.97 4.37 6.60
CA ALA A 94 0.42 5.67 6.98
C ALA A 94 -0.81 6.10 6.14
N ASN A 95 -0.94 5.59 4.92
CA ASN A 95 -2.05 5.90 4.02
C ASN A 95 -3.14 4.82 3.95
N VAL A 96 -2.99 3.70 4.68
CA VAL A 96 -3.92 2.55 4.62
C VAL A 96 -4.50 2.29 6.01
N THR A 97 -5.83 2.25 6.12
CA THR A 97 -6.51 1.88 7.36
C THR A 97 -6.59 0.36 7.47
N LEU A 98 -6.09 -0.20 8.57
CA LEU A 98 -6.16 -1.64 8.84
C LEU A 98 -7.42 -1.96 9.68
N LEU A 99 -8.36 -2.71 9.10
CA LEU A 99 -9.64 -3.02 9.72
C LEU A 99 -9.66 -4.46 10.28
N PRO A 100 -9.87 -4.64 11.60
CA PRO A 100 -9.81 -5.94 12.24
C PRO A 100 -11.16 -6.67 12.19
N ASP A 101 -11.38 -7.46 11.15
CA ASP A 101 -12.56 -8.34 11.03
C ASP A 101 -12.37 -9.63 11.85
N GLY A 102 -12.08 -9.50 13.15
CA GLY A 102 -11.63 -10.60 13.99
C GLY A 102 -12.59 -11.79 14.07
N ASN A 103 -13.89 -11.56 13.94
CA ASN A 103 -14.91 -12.60 13.90
C ASN A 103 -15.17 -13.15 12.48
N GLY A 104 -14.63 -12.50 11.45
CA GLY A 104 -14.89 -12.82 10.05
C GLY A 104 -16.30 -12.44 9.58
N GLU A 105 -17.04 -11.62 10.32
CA GLU A 105 -18.44 -11.28 10.01
C GLU A 105 -18.56 -10.49 8.71
N PHE A 106 -17.67 -9.51 8.50
CA PHE A 106 -17.64 -8.77 7.24
C PHE A 106 -17.25 -9.69 6.09
N THR A 107 -16.20 -10.48 6.31
CA THR A 107 -15.67 -11.42 5.31
C THR A 107 -16.71 -12.49 4.91
N ASP A 108 -17.48 -13.01 5.87
CA ASP A 108 -18.57 -13.96 5.63
C ASP A 108 -19.71 -13.31 4.85
N GLY A 109 -20.12 -12.11 5.27
CA GLY A 109 -21.13 -11.33 4.55
C GLY A 109 -20.69 -10.97 3.13
N MET A 110 -19.38 -10.81 2.88
CA MET A 110 -18.83 -10.62 1.54
C MET A 110 -18.78 -11.91 0.72
N GLY A 111 -19.08 -13.07 1.30
CA GLY A 111 -18.96 -14.38 0.66
C GLY A 111 -17.51 -14.81 0.40
N MET A 112 -16.57 -14.23 1.16
CA MET A 112 -15.12 -14.40 0.99
C MET A 112 -14.49 -15.21 2.13
N LEU A 113 -15.29 -15.74 3.06
CA LEU A 113 -14.78 -16.53 4.17
C LEU A 113 -14.48 -17.96 3.71
N VAL A 114 -13.22 -18.37 3.82
CA VAL A 114 -12.73 -19.69 3.42
C VAL A 114 -12.05 -20.40 4.58
N ASP A 115 -12.00 -21.72 4.52
CA ASP A 115 -11.27 -22.53 5.48
C ASP A 115 -9.80 -22.64 5.05
N LYS A 116 -8.87 -22.32 5.97
CA LYS A 116 -7.41 -22.44 5.81
C LYS A 116 -6.80 -23.28 6.96
N LYS A 117 -7.50 -24.33 7.40
CA LYS A 117 -7.03 -25.27 8.43
C LYS A 117 -5.74 -25.99 8.08
N ASP A 118 -5.47 -26.23 6.80
CA ASP A 118 -4.24 -26.81 6.29
C ASP A 118 -3.00 -25.98 6.66
N LEU A 119 -3.16 -24.66 6.78
CA LEU A 119 -2.15 -23.71 7.26
C LEU A 119 -2.25 -23.42 8.76
N GLY A 120 -3.19 -24.03 9.47
CA GLY A 120 -3.46 -23.78 10.89
C GLY A 120 -4.15 -22.44 11.17
N PHE A 121 -4.74 -21.78 10.16
CA PHE A 121 -5.31 -20.44 10.32
C PHE A 121 -6.79 -20.45 10.71
N GLY A 122 -7.47 -21.58 10.55
CA GLY A 122 -8.93 -21.65 10.68
C GLY A 122 -9.63 -20.92 9.54
N LYS A 123 -10.81 -20.33 9.82
CA LYS A 123 -11.53 -19.54 8.83
C LYS A 123 -10.85 -18.18 8.62
N ARG A 124 -10.62 -17.80 7.36
CA ARG A 124 -9.95 -16.56 6.96
C ARG A 124 -10.56 -15.98 5.71
N SER A 125 -10.22 -14.73 5.41
CA SER A 125 -10.60 -14.14 4.13
C SER A 125 -9.84 -14.77 2.97
N TRP A 126 -10.54 -14.91 1.85
CA TRP A 126 -9.92 -15.05 0.54
C TRP A 126 -9.28 -13.73 0.13
N ARG A 127 -8.27 -13.77 -0.74
CA ARG A 127 -7.65 -12.56 -1.24
C ARG A 127 -8.53 -11.94 -2.33
N TYR A 128 -8.88 -10.67 -2.15
CA TYR A 128 -9.62 -9.90 -3.15
C TYR A 128 -9.35 -8.41 -2.95
N ALA A 129 -9.65 -7.61 -3.97
CA ALA A 129 -9.78 -6.16 -3.86
C ALA A 129 -11.14 -5.72 -4.37
N MET A 130 -11.61 -4.55 -3.94
CA MET A 130 -12.84 -3.96 -4.42
C MET A 130 -12.82 -2.45 -4.34
N LEU A 131 -13.58 -1.82 -5.22
CA LEU A 131 -13.93 -0.40 -5.15
C LEU A 131 -15.36 -0.30 -4.62
N VAL A 132 -15.55 0.48 -3.57
CA VAL A 132 -16.85 0.68 -2.91
C VAL A 132 -17.21 2.16 -3.01
N LYS A 133 -18.40 2.49 -3.48
CA LYS A 133 -18.94 3.86 -3.52
C LYS A 133 -20.23 3.94 -2.72
N ASP A 134 -20.24 4.79 -1.69
CA ASP A 134 -21.37 4.94 -0.76
C ASP A 134 -21.91 3.59 -0.23
N GLY A 135 -20.98 2.72 0.16
CA GLY A 135 -21.28 1.37 0.64
C GLY A 135 -21.75 0.39 -0.42
N VAL A 136 -21.79 0.73 -1.71
CA VAL A 136 -22.10 -0.20 -2.82
C VAL A 136 -20.81 -0.65 -3.49
N VAL A 137 -20.63 -1.95 -3.68
CA VAL A 137 -19.48 -2.52 -4.39
C VAL A 137 -19.60 -2.20 -5.87
N GLU A 138 -18.76 -1.31 -6.40
CA GLU A 138 -18.73 -0.97 -7.81
C GLU A 138 -17.96 -2.01 -8.63
N LYS A 139 -16.80 -2.45 -8.11
CA LYS A 139 -15.93 -3.40 -8.78
C LYS A 139 -15.31 -4.35 -7.78
N MET A 140 -15.17 -5.62 -8.14
CA MET A 140 -14.50 -6.63 -7.33
C MET A 140 -13.48 -7.41 -8.16
N PHE A 141 -12.27 -7.56 -7.61
CA PHE A 141 -11.16 -8.34 -8.15
C PHE A 141 -10.88 -9.50 -7.20
N ILE A 142 -11.55 -10.62 -7.47
CA ILE A 142 -11.43 -11.84 -6.66
C ILE A 142 -10.29 -12.68 -7.23
N GLU A 143 -9.32 -13.05 -6.39
CA GLU A 143 -8.23 -13.92 -6.84
C GLU A 143 -8.76 -15.29 -7.30
N PRO A 144 -8.15 -15.92 -8.31
CA PRO A 144 -8.62 -17.20 -8.81
C PRO A 144 -8.40 -18.30 -7.77
N GLU A 145 -9.37 -19.21 -7.62
CA GLU A 145 -9.28 -20.36 -6.71
C GLU A 145 -8.23 -21.38 -7.21
N LYS A 146 -6.97 -21.13 -6.85
CA LYS A 146 -5.79 -21.97 -7.15
C LYS A 146 -5.05 -22.31 -5.85
N GLU A 147 -4.24 -23.37 -5.89
CA GLU A 147 -3.37 -23.73 -4.76
C GLU A 147 -2.39 -22.60 -4.42
N GLY A 148 -2.05 -22.50 -3.13
CA GLY A 148 -1.14 -21.48 -2.62
C GLY A 148 -1.83 -20.17 -2.26
N ASP A 149 -1.12 -19.06 -2.46
CA ASP A 149 -1.57 -17.71 -2.10
C ASP A 149 -1.59 -16.82 -3.35
N PRO A 150 -2.61 -16.97 -4.22
CA PRO A 150 -2.69 -16.23 -5.48
C PRO A 150 -2.73 -14.73 -5.25
N PHE A 151 -2.07 -13.98 -6.12
CA PHE A 151 -1.97 -12.52 -6.14
C PHE A 151 -1.75 -12.05 -7.58
N GLU A 152 -2.80 -12.14 -8.39
CA GLU A 152 -2.81 -11.89 -9.83
C GLU A 152 -3.69 -10.70 -10.22
N VAL A 153 -4.72 -10.37 -9.43
CA VAL A 153 -5.76 -9.40 -9.83
C VAL A 153 -6.14 -8.42 -8.72
N SER A 154 -5.85 -8.73 -7.46
CA SER A 154 -6.19 -7.88 -6.32
C SER A 154 -5.11 -6.84 -6.02
N ASP A 155 -4.09 -6.70 -6.86
CA ASP A 155 -2.99 -5.78 -6.63
C ASP A 155 -3.39 -4.32 -6.84
N ALA A 156 -2.61 -3.42 -6.25
CA ALA A 156 -2.88 -1.99 -6.29
C ALA A 156 -2.74 -1.39 -7.70
N ASP A 157 -1.88 -1.94 -8.56
CA ASP A 157 -1.72 -1.45 -9.93
C ASP A 157 -2.93 -1.83 -10.79
N THR A 158 -3.48 -3.04 -10.65
CA THR A 158 -4.73 -3.47 -11.27
C THR A 158 -5.90 -2.58 -10.83
N MET A 159 -6.02 -2.34 -9.52
CA MET A 159 -7.05 -1.42 -8.99
C MET A 159 -6.87 0.00 -9.53
N LEU A 160 -5.64 0.53 -9.55
CA LEU A 160 -5.38 1.88 -10.06
C LEU A 160 -5.69 2.01 -11.54
N ALA A 161 -5.37 0.99 -12.34
CA ALA A 161 -5.71 0.96 -13.77
C ALA A 161 -7.22 1.01 -14.00
N TYR A 162 -8.02 0.44 -13.09
CA TYR A 162 -9.47 0.54 -13.13
C TYR A 162 -9.99 1.91 -12.67
N VAL A 163 -9.52 2.41 -11.53
CA VAL A 163 -9.97 3.68 -10.93
C VAL A 163 -9.56 4.88 -11.80
N ALA A 164 -8.34 4.86 -12.32
CA ALA A 164 -7.75 5.96 -13.06
C ALA A 164 -6.77 5.43 -14.12
N PRO A 165 -7.27 4.92 -15.27
CA PRO A 165 -6.43 4.31 -16.32
C PRO A 165 -5.39 5.27 -16.92
N GLN A 166 -5.62 6.57 -16.81
CA GLN A 166 -4.72 7.61 -17.31
C GLN A 166 -3.85 8.24 -16.20
N ALA A 167 -3.96 7.77 -14.95
CA ALA A 167 -3.15 8.30 -13.87
C ALA A 167 -1.69 7.93 -14.07
N ARG A 168 -0.82 8.94 -13.93
CA ARG A 168 0.62 8.71 -13.83
C ARG A 168 0.92 8.13 -12.45
N LYS A 169 1.57 6.97 -12.42
CA LYS A 169 2.07 6.37 -11.16
C LYS A 169 3.14 7.30 -10.54
N PRO A 170 3.29 7.33 -9.21
CA PRO A 170 4.35 8.08 -8.57
C PRO A 170 5.70 7.65 -9.16
N ASP A 171 6.52 8.63 -9.53
CA ASP A 171 7.87 8.34 -10.00
C ASP A 171 8.69 7.78 -8.83
N GLN A 172 9.41 6.69 -9.07
CA GLN A 172 10.29 6.07 -8.09
C GLN A 172 11.62 6.82 -8.10
N VAL A 173 11.73 7.79 -7.20
CA VAL A 173 12.90 8.66 -7.10
C VAL A 173 13.65 8.42 -5.79
N VAL A 174 14.93 8.11 -5.89
CA VAL A 174 15.81 7.97 -4.73
C VAL A 174 17.04 8.86 -4.87
N VAL A 175 17.43 9.48 -3.76
CA VAL A 175 18.65 10.28 -3.63
C VAL A 175 19.53 9.65 -2.55
N PHE A 176 20.63 9.02 -2.97
CA PHE A 176 21.68 8.61 -2.04
C PHE A 176 22.44 9.87 -1.60
N SER A 177 22.34 10.21 -0.33
CA SER A 177 22.87 11.46 0.21
C SER A 177 23.98 11.22 1.23
N LYS A 178 24.58 12.32 1.70
CA LYS A 178 25.56 12.33 2.79
C LYS A 178 25.14 13.42 3.79
N PRO A 179 25.26 13.17 5.11
CA PRO A 179 25.11 14.22 6.12
C PRO A 179 25.98 15.45 5.82
N GLY A 180 25.38 16.64 5.83
CA GLY A 180 26.05 17.92 5.59
C GLY A 180 26.42 18.22 4.14
N CYS A 181 25.91 17.45 3.16
CA CYS A 181 26.17 17.67 1.74
C CYS A 181 25.23 18.74 1.14
N PRO A 182 25.73 19.93 0.73
CA PRO A 182 24.89 20.99 0.17
C PRO A 182 24.27 20.58 -1.18
N PHE A 183 25.03 19.94 -2.07
CA PHE A 183 24.52 19.44 -3.36
C PHE A 183 23.37 18.43 -3.21
N CYS A 184 23.36 17.68 -2.11
CA CYS A 184 22.30 16.73 -1.80
C CYS A 184 21.01 17.46 -1.39
N VAL A 185 21.12 18.57 -0.66
CA VAL A 185 19.99 19.45 -0.34
C VAL A 185 19.43 20.05 -1.63
N ASP A 186 20.29 20.59 -2.49
CA ASP A 186 19.89 21.22 -3.74
C ASP A 186 19.25 20.23 -4.72
N ALA A 187 19.80 19.01 -4.82
CA ALA A 187 19.21 17.96 -5.65
C ALA A 187 17.78 17.62 -5.21
N LYS A 188 17.54 17.49 -3.90
CA LYS A 188 16.20 17.23 -3.35
C LYS A 188 15.26 18.41 -3.59
N ALA A 189 15.73 19.64 -3.39
CA ALA A 189 14.93 20.84 -3.63
C ALA A 189 14.54 20.95 -5.12
N LEU A 190 15.45 20.66 -6.04
CA LEU A 190 15.19 20.66 -7.47
C LEU A 190 14.17 19.60 -7.87
N LEU A 191 14.30 18.37 -7.34
CA LEU A 191 13.33 17.29 -7.57
C LEU A 191 11.93 17.68 -7.08
N LYS A 192 11.83 18.17 -5.84
CA LYS A 192 10.55 18.64 -5.28
C LYS A 192 9.96 19.79 -6.09
N GLY A 193 10.79 20.74 -6.53
CA GLY A 193 10.37 21.84 -7.40
C GLY A 193 9.84 21.40 -8.77
N LYS A 194 10.18 20.19 -9.22
CA LYS A 194 9.67 19.57 -10.45
C LYS A 194 8.53 18.58 -10.22
N GLY A 195 8.02 18.48 -8.99
CA GLY A 195 6.87 17.63 -8.65
C GLY A 195 7.22 16.19 -8.29
N PHE A 196 8.50 15.87 -8.09
CA PHE A 196 8.92 14.56 -7.58
C PHE A 196 8.89 14.55 -6.04
N ASP A 197 8.62 13.39 -5.46
CA ASP A 197 8.76 13.15 -4.01
C ASP A 197 9.90 12.15 -3.75
N PRO A 198 11.16 12.61 -3.65
CA PRO A 198 12.30 11.71 -3.57
C PRO A 198 12.46 11.11 -2.18
N ILE A 199 12.71 9.80 -2.13
CA ILE A 199 13.21 9.12 -0.94
C ILE A 199 14.69 9.44 -0.76
N GLU A 200 15.07 9.95 0.41
CA GLU A 200 16.47 10.17 0.76
C GLU A 200 17.03 8.97 1.50
N ILE A 201 18.16 8.44 1.03
CA ILE A 201 18.93 7.42 1.73
C ILE A 201 20.26 8.05 2.18
N PRO A 202 20.35 8.51 3.44
CA PRO A 202 21.58 9.07 3.97
C PRO A 202 22.59 7.94 4.21
N LEU A 203 23.77 8.05 3.58
CA LEU A 203 24.82 7.03 3.70
C LEU A 203 25.90 7.46 4.72
N ASP A 204 26.18 6.57 5.66
CA ASP A 204 27.30 6.73 6.61
C ASP A 204 28.64 6.74 5.85
N ASN A 205 29.59 7.57 6.30
CA ASN A 205 30.93 7.68 5.74
C ASN A 205 31.65 6.32 5.55
N LYS A 206 31.46 5.36 6.46
CA LYS A 206 32.13 4.05 6.44
C LYS A 206 31.71 3.17 5.27
N VAL A 207 30.45 3.29 4.85
CA VAL A 207 29.87 2.42 3.80
C VAL A 207 29.62 3.17 2.49
N ARG A 208 29.52 4.51 2.54
CA ARG A 208 29.13 5.35 1.40
C ARG A 208 29.87 5.02 0.12
N GLY A 209 31.20 5.01 0.15
CA GLY A 209 31.99 4.79 -1.06
C GLY A 209 31.72 3.44 -1.72
N ARG A 210 31.55 2.38 -0.89
CA ARG A 210 31.23 1.04 -1.39
C ARG A 210 29.84 0.96 -1.97
N VAL A 211 28.85 1.53 -1.28
CA VAL A 211 27.46 1.54 -1.75
C VAL A 211 27.34 2.33 -3.05
N ILE A 212 27.81 3.59 -3.06
CA ILE A 212 27.75 4.48 -4.22
C ILE A 212 28.50 3.88 -5.41
N GLY A 213 29.73 3.41 -5.21
CA GLY A 213 30.52 2.77 -6.27
C GLY A 213 29.84 1.53 -6.85
N ALA A 214 29.23 0.69 -6.01
CA ALA A 214 28.56 -0.52 -6.46
C ALA A 214 27.26 -0.22 -7.23
N VAL A 215 26.42 0.71 -6.76
CA VAL A 215 25.09 0.94 -7.36
C VAL A 215 25.12 1.93 -8.53
N SER A 216 26.05 2.89 -8.52
CA SER A 216 26.09 3.97 -9.51
C SER A 216 27.37 4.02 -10.35
N GLY A 217 28.43 3.31 -9.95
CA GLY A 217 29.76 3.47 -10.56
C GLY A 217 30.42 4.82 -10.29
N GLY A 218 29.80 5.71 -9.52
CA GLY A 218 30.38 6.98 -9.07
C GLY A 218 31.11 6.87 -7.74
N ASP A 219 31.75 7.97 -7.32
CA ASP A 219 32.52 8.03 -6.07
C ASP A 219 31.94 8.98 -5.01
N THR A 220 30.95 9.80 -5.39
CA THR A 220 30.45 10.91 -4.58
C THR A 220 28.93 10.95 -4.49
N ALA A 221 28.42 11.51 -3.39
CA ALA A 221 27.02 11.87 -3.22
C ALA A 221 26.80 13.33 -3.68
N PRO A 222 25.59 13.70 -4.17
CA PRO A 222 24.42 12.83 -4.33
C PRO A 222 24.54 11.88 -5.52
N GLN A 223 23.85 10.74 -5.47
CA GLN A 223 23.52 9.95 -6.65
C GLN A 223 22.01 9.78 -6.73
N VAL A 224 21.44 10.14 -7.87
CA VAL A 224 19.99 10.16 -8.09
C VAL A 224 19.61 9.09 -9.07
N PHE A 225 18.56 8.34 -8.73
CA PHE A 225 17.90 7.41 -9.63
C PHE A 225 16.44 7.83 -9.79
N ILE A 226 15.94 7.74 -11.01
CA ILE A 226 14.53 7.99 -11.35
C ILE A 226 14.05 6.78 -12.16
N ASN A 227 13.00 6.10 -11.66
CA ASN A 227 12.35 4.96 -12.32
C ASN A 227 13.35 3.88 -12.76
N GLY A 228 14.28 3.51 -11.87
CA GLY A 228 15.31 2.50 -12.11
C GLY A 228 16.51 2.96 -12.95
N LYS A 229 16.49 4.17 -13.51
CA LYS A 229 17.61 4.72 -14.27
C LYS A 229 18.52 5.57 -13.39
N LEU A 230 19.83 5.32 -13.44
CA LEU A 230 20.83 6.21 -12.88
C LEU A 230 20.85 7.53 -13.65
N ILE A 231 20.58 8.63 -12.94
CA ILE A 231 20.72 9.99 -13.47
C ILE A 231 22.12 10.53 -13.16
N GLY A 232 22.66 10.21 -11.98
CA GLY A 232 24.00 10.60 -11.56
C GLY A 232 24.00 11.66 -10.45
N GLY A 233 25.03 12.51 -10.45
CA GLY A 233 25.18 13.60 -9.49
C GLY A 233 24.29 14.82 -9.76
N PHE A 234 24.47 15.87 -8.97
CA PHE A 234 23.64 17.08 -9.05
C PHE A 234 23.69 17.78 -10.42
N ASP A 235 24.86 17.85 -11.06
CA ASP A 235 24.98 18.46 -12.39
C ASP A 235 24.25 17.65 -13.48
N ALA A 236 24.35 16.32 -13.41
CA ALA A 236 23.63 15.44 -14.32
C ALA A 236 22.11 15.54 -14.10
N LEU A 237 21.67 15.66 -12.85
CA LEU A 237 20.28 15.91 -12.51
C LEU A 237 19.77 17.24 -13.09
N LYS A 238 20.54 18.33 -12.96
CA LYS A 238 20.18 19.62 -13.58
C LYS A 238 20.04 19.50 -15.08
N ALA A 239 20.98 18.83 -15.75
CA ALA A 239 20.92 18.61 -17.19
C ALA A 239 19.71 17.75 -17.61
N TYR A 240 19.36 16.75 -16.80
CA TYR A 240 18.21 15.88 -17.04
C TYR A 240 16.86 16.58 -16.89
N LEU A 241 16.76 17.56 -15.98
CA LEU A 241 15.52 18.29 -15.65
C LEU A 241 15.43 19.69 -16.29
N ALA A 242 16.40 20.03 -17.15
CA ALA A 242 16.46 21.29 -17.88
C ALA A 242 15.35 21.40 -18.92
#